data_AF-A0A7S2C3C7-F1
#
_entry.id   AF-A0A7S2C3C7-F1
#
_cell.length_a   1.000
_cell.length_b   1.000
_cell.length_c   1.000
_cell.angle_alpha   90.00
_cell.angle_beta   90.00
_cell.angle_gamma   90.00
#
_symmetry.space_group_name_H-M   'P 1'
#
loop_
_entity.id
_entity.type
_entity.pdbx_description
1 polymer ?
#
loop_
_entity_poly.entity_id
_entity_poly.type
_entity_poly.pdbx_seq_one_letter_code
_entity_poly.pdbx_strand_id
1 'polypeptide(L)'
;AGGLGGLMAQNPLLASNPLLMQAMMNNPLMNAIRPPQGAAAQAPTPMIDPDVQELCDYFHIEERHARRLSDIMKNRQDTFVEDLERLYDVLERANSPAGLLVVKMREMEEGTFVGKVKADKDLAAISKKYKLDDQAESKLADILARYDEARRKEYLVEVERHLEVSNRPSAMAMMLLRKLGDGQPLGRPGPTAPGSYLDKLNRERNDKGGSSSGTT
;
A
#
# COMPACT_ATOMS: atom_id res chain seq x y z
N ALA A 1 15.62 -53.07 -68.72
CA ALA A 1 17.05 -52.86 -69.07
C ALA A 1 17.61 -51.93 -68.00
N GLY A 2 18.44 -52.34 -67.04
CA GLY A 2 19.72 -53.03 -67.18
C GLY A 2 20.77 -52.02 -67.67
N GLY A 3 21.87 -51.69 -67.01
CA GLY A 3 22.48 -52.07 -65.73
C GLY A 3 23.86 -51.39 -65.63
N LEU A 4 24.40 -51.35 -64.41
CA LEU A 4 25.82 -51.42 -64.03
C LEU A 4 26.83 -50.36 -64.53
N GLY A 5 27.42 -49.65 -63.55
CA GLY A 5 28.70 -48.97 -63.66
C GLY A 5 29.18 -48.47 -62.29
N GLY A 6 29.82 -49.35 -61.52
CA GLY A 6 30.48 -48.99 -60.26
C GLY A 6 31.96 -48.66 -60.46
N LEU A 7 32.51 -47.84 -59.55
CA LEU A 7 33.75 -48.07 -58.78
C LEU A 7 34.35 -46.74 -58.28
N MET A 8 35.09 -46.87 -57.16
CA MET A 8 35.96 -45.89 -56.49
C MET A 8 35.24 -44.93 -55.52
N ALA A 9 35.66 -44.72 -54.28
CA ALA A 9 36.66 -45.36 -53.44
C ALA A 9 36.41 -44.87 -51.99
N GLN A 10 36.96 -45.63 -51.05
CA GLN A 10 36.94 -45.40 -49.62
C GLN A 10 37.63 -44.09 -49.22
N ASN A 11 37.07 -43.36 -48.25
CA ASN A 11 37.82 -42.87 -47.08
C ASN A 11 36.92 -42.09 -46.11
N PRO A 12 36.44 -42.72 -45.01
CA PRO A 12 35.73 -42.03 -43.95
C PRO A 12 36.69 -41.68 -42.79
N LEU A 13 37.64 -40.77 -42.99
CA LEU A 13 38.54 -40.31 -41.90
C LEU A 13 38.88 -38.82 -42.00
N LEU A 14 37.85 -37.96 -42.02
CA LEU A 14 38.03 -36.51 -41.93
C LEU A 14 36.95 -35.78 -41.10
N ALA A 15 36.17 -36.52 -40.31
CA ALA A 15 35.02 -35.98 -39.56
C ALA A 15 35.23 -35.89 -38.04
N SER A 16 36.46 -35.90 -37.52
CA SER A 16 36.68 -36.02 -36.07
C SER A 16 37.84 -35.21 -35.48
N ASN A 17 38.18 -34.05 -36.06
CA ASN A 17 39.10 -33.12 -35.40
C ASN A 17 38.38 -31.80 -35.04
N PRO A 18 37.77 -31.69 -33.84
CA PRO A 18 37.14 -30.45 -33.37
C PRO A 18 38.13 -29.30 -33.17
N LEU A 19 39.44 -29.57 -33.14
CA LEU A 19 40.47 -28.55 -32.96
C LEU A 19 40.74 -27.71 -34.23
N LEU A 20 40.43 -28.23 -35.41
CA LEU A 20 40.67 -27.51 -36.68
C LEU A 20 39.53 -26.53 -36.99
N MET A 21 38.32 -26.79 -36.49
CA MET A 21 37.17 -25.90 -36.66
C MET A 21 37.29 -24.65 -35.77
N GLN A 22 37.95 -24.77 -34.61
CA GLN A 22 38.16 -23.66 -33.68
C GLN A 22 39.25 -22.67 -34.14
N ALA A 23 40.19 -23.12 -34.98
CA ALA A 23 41.23 -22.25 -35.55
C ALA A 23 40.72 -21.34 -36.68
N MET A 24 39.55 -21.63 -37.28
CA MET A 24 38.96 -20.80 -38.33
C MET A 24 38.00 -19.72 -37.81
N MET A 25 37.60 -19.77 -36.54
CA MET A 25 36.74 -18.73 -35.92
C MET A 25 37.51 -17.57 -35.28
N ASN A 26 38.85 -17.64 -35.21
CA ASN A 26 39.66 -16.61 -34.54
C ASN A 26 40.45 -15.72 -35.50
N ASN A 27 39.98 -15.57 -36.75
CA ASN A 27 40.62 -14.71 -37.74
C ASN A 27 40.11 -13.26 -37.59
N PRO A 28 40.95 -12.28 -37.18
CA PRO A 28 40.54 -10.91 -36.88
C PRO A 28 40.06 -10.09 -38.08
N LEU A 29 40.10 -10.65 -39.30
CA LEU A 29 39.67 -9.97 -40.53
C LEU A 29 38.16 -10.07 -40.82
N MET A 30 37.39 -10.89 -40.09
CA MET A 30 35.93 -11.06 -40.27
C MET A 30 35.07 -10.21 -39.33
N ASN A 31 35.68 -9.50 -38.36
CA ASN A 31 34.95 -8.67 -37.39
C ASN A 31 34.52 -7.29 -37.94
N ALA A 32 34.86 -6.98 -39.19
CA ALA A 32 34.60 -5.68 -39.84
C ALA A 32 33.27 -5.61 -40.62
N ILE A 33 32.46 -6.68 -40.63
CA ILE A 33 31.15 -6.71 -41.31
C ILE A 33 30.08 -7.20 -40.33
N ARG A 34 30.08 -6.64 -39.11
CA ARG A 34 28.90 -6.69 -38.25
C ARG A 34 28.02 -5.51 -38.65
N PRO A 35 26.78 -5.73 -39.15
CA PRO A 35 25.85 -4.62 -39.29
C PRO A 35 25.67 -3.97 -37.91
N PRO A 36 25.55 -2.64 -37.83
CA PRO A 36 25.30 -1.97 -36.57
C PRO A 36 24.07 -2.63 -35.95
N GLN A 37 24.27 -3.25 -34.79
CA GLN A 37 23.16 -3.71 -33.96
C GLN A 37 22.25 -2.49 -33.83
N GLY A 38 21.05 -2.64 -34.39
CA GLY A 38 20.05 -1.58 -34.42
C GLY A 38 20.00 -0.97 -33.04
N ALA A 39 20.17 0.36 -33.00
CA ALA A 39 19.61 1.14 -31.92
C ALA A 39 18.16 0.67 -31.80
N ALA A 40 17.88 -0.17 -30.80
CA ALA A 40 16.54 -0.46 -30.40
C ALA A 40 15.90 0.91 -30.22
N ALA A 41 14.97 1.24 -31.10
CA ALA A 41 14.15 2.42 -30.98
C ALA A 41 13.68 2.43 -29.54
N GLN A 42 14.18 3.40 -28.76
CA GLN A 42 13.67 3.63 -27.43
C GLN A 42 12.20 3.93 -27.67
N ALA A 43 11.34 2.96 -27.32
CA ALA A 43 9.91 3.16 -27.33
C ALA A 43 9.66 4.48 -26.58
N PRO A 44 8.72 5.33 -27.07
CA PRO A 44 8.43 6.60 -26.41
C PRO A 44 8.26 6.31 -24.93
N THR A 45 9.09 6.97 -24.10
CA THR A 45 8.97 6.85 -22.65
C THR A 45 7.50 7.09 -22.33
N PRO A 46 6.80 6.14 -21.70
CA PRO A 46 5.43 6.39 -21.30
C PRO A 46 5.48 7.65 -20.46
N MET A 47 4.85 8.73 -20.95
CA MET A 47 4.85 10.02 -20.27
C MET A 47 4.36 9.76 -18.85
N ILE A 48 5.30 9.84 -17.90
CA ILE A 48 4.98 9.84 -16.50
C ILE A 48 4.21 11.14 -16.28
N ASP A 49 3.10 11.03 -15.55
CA ASP A 49 2.31 12.20 -15.19
C ASP A 49 3.20 13.22 -14.44
N PRO A 50 3.14 14.52 -14.76
CA PRO A 50 4.01 15.52 -14.14
C PRO A 50 3.90 15.54 -12.62
N ASP A 51 2.72 15.32 -12.05
CA ASP A 51 2.52 15.35 -10.60
C ASP A 51 3.14 14.10 -9.92
N VAL A 52 3.07 12.95 -10.61
CA VAL A 52 3.74 11.71 -10.17
C VAL A 52 5.27 11.86 -10.25
N GLN A 53 5.77 12.50 -11.30
CA GLN A 53 7.19 12.76 -11.50
C GLN A 53 7.72 13.70 -10.40
N GLU A 54 7.03 14.80 -10.09
CA GLU A 54 7.39 15.72 -9.02
C GLU A 54 7.48 15.03 -7.66
N LEU A 55 6.48 14.22 -7.31
CA LEU A 55 6.48 13.44 -6.07
C LEU A 55 7.70 12.51 -5.99
N CYS A 56 8.00 11.81 -7.09
CA CYS A 56 9.11 10.87 -7.14
C CYS A 56 10.46 11.59 -7.09
N ASP A 57 10.60 12.74 -7.73
CA ASP A 57 11.83 13.54 -7.69
C ASP A 57 12.07 14.12 -6.29
N TYR A 58 11.01 14.60 -5.61
CA TYR A 58 11.08 15.12 -4.25
C TYR A 58 11.60 14.09 -3.23
N PHE A 59 11.14 12.83 -3.34
CA PHE A 59 11.54 11.74 -2.46
C PHE A 59 12.71 10.89 -2.99
N HIS A 60 13.33 11.29 -4.11
CA HIS A 60 14.41 10.57 -4.79
C HIS A 60 14.08 9.10 -5.10
N ILE A 61 12.88 8.88 -5.63
CA ILE A 61 12.35 7.57 -5.97
C ILE A 61 12.83 7.16 -7.36
N GLU A 62 13.29 5.92 -7.49
CA GLU A 62 13.77 5.40 -8.77
C GLU A 62 12.68 5.41 -9.84
N GLU A 63 13.08 5.71 -11.08
CA GLU A 63 12.19 5.81 -12.24
C GLU A 63 11.32 4.56 -12.44
N ARG A 64 11.84 3.38 -12.07
CA ARG A 64 11.08 2.12 -12.11
C ARG A 64 9.81 2.18 -11.26
N HIS A 65 9.88 2.78 -10.08
CA HIS A 65 8.74 2.94 -9.20
C HIS A 65 7.82 4.08 -9.66
N ALA A 66 8.37 5.17 -10.20
CA ALA A 66 7.60 6.26 -10.79
C ALA A 66 6.70 5.79 -11.95
N ARG A 67 7.24 4.97 -12.87
CA ARG A 67 6.46 4.39 -13.97
C ARG A 67 5.32 3.49 -13.47
N ARG A 68 5.62 2.62 -12.49
CA ARG A 68 4.60 1.74 -11.90
C ARG A 68 3.50 2.54 -11.20
N LEU A 69 3.85 3.58 -10.45
CA LEU A 69 2.89 4.47 -9.80
C LEU A 69 2.01 5.16 -10.85
N SER A 70 2.61 5.69 -11.93
CA SER A 70 1.86 6.32 -13.03
C SER A 70 0.85 5.36 -13.67
N ASP A 71 1.22 4.08 -13.86
CA ASP A 71 0.30 3.08 -14.41
C ASP A 71 -0.86 2.74 -13.46
N ILE A 72 -0.61 2.68 -12.15
CA ILE A 72 -1.67 2.48 -11.14
C ILE A 72 -2.62 3.68 -11.13
N MET A 73 -2.07 4.89 -11.18
CA MET A 73 -2.83 6.14 -11.15
C MET A 73 -3.75 6.32 -12.37
N LYS A 74 -3.39 5.78 -13.54
CA LYS A 74 -4.28 5.80 -14.73
C LYS A 74 -5.63 5.12 -14.47
N ASN A 75 -5.69 4.15 -13.56
CA ASN A 75 -6.93 3.45 -13.20
C ASN A 75 -7.73 4.16 -12.10
N ARG A 76 -7.15 5.20 -11.47
CA ARG A 76 -7.71 5.91 -10.30
C ARG A 76 -7.83 7.42 -10.54
N GLN A 77 -8.21 7.82 -11.76
CA GLN A 77 -8.28 9.24 -12.12
C GLN A 77 -9.27 10.04 -11.25
N ASP A 78 -10.34 9.39 -10.78
CA ASP A 78 -11.36 10.04 -9.95
C ASP A 78 -10.82 10.47 -8.57
N THR A 79 -9.83 9.75 -8.03
CA THR A 79 -9.21 10.00 -6.71
C THR A 79 -7.75 10.44 -6.80
N PHE A 80 -7.29 10.80 -7.99
CA PHE A 80 -5.86 11.05 -8.29
C PHE A 80 -5.22 12.07 -7.35
N VAL A 81 -5.84 13.24 -7.20
CA VAL A 81 -5.33 14.34 -6.35
C VAL A 81 -5.31 13.92 -4.87
N GLU A 82 -6.39 13.30 -4.40
CA GLU A 82 -6.52 12.87 -3.00
C GLU A 82 -5.53 11.74 -2.66
N ASP A 83 -5.26 10.85 -3.62
CA ASP A 83 -4.30 9.77 -3.48
C ASP A 83 -2.85 10.30 -3.47
N LEU A 84 -2.51 11.27 -4.33
CA LEU A 84 -1.18 11.91 -4.37
C LEU A 84 -0.87 12.73 -3.12
N GLU A 85 -1.82 13.55 -2.65
CA GLU A 85 -1.65 14.28 -1.39
C GLU A 85 -1.42 13.32 -0.22
N ARG A 86 -2.20 12.22 -0.18
CA ARG A 86 -2.05 11.20 0.86
C ARG A 86 -0.69 10.50 0.79
N LEU A 87 -0.19 10.21 -0.41
CA LEU A 87 1.14 9.66 -0.60
C LEU A 87 2.21 10.63 -0.10
N TYR A 88 2.10 11.92 -0.43
CA TYR A 88 3.06 12.94 0.03
C TYR A 88 3.16 12.98 1.57
N ASP A 89 2.02 13.09 2.26
CA ASP A 89 1.95 13.14 3.73
C ASP A 89 2.56 11.90 4.40
N VAL A 90 2.32 10.73 3.81
CA VAL A 90 2.77 9.44 4.34
C VAL A 90 4.27 9.23 4.08
N LEU A 91 4.76 9.64 2.91
CA LEU A 91 6.17 9.54 2.54
C LEU A 91 7.05 10.54 3.29
N GLU A 92 6.55 11.75 3.56
CA GLU A 92 7.27 12.78 4.33
C GLU A 92 7.61 12.31 5.76
N ARG A 93 6.73 11.52 6.37
CA ARG A 93 6.90 10.97 7.73
C ARG A 93 7.69 9.67 7.77
N ALA A 94 8.03 9.10 6.61
CA ALA A 94 8.62 7.77 6.51
C ALA A 94 10.14 7.79 6.61
N ASN A 95 10.71 6.83 7.35
CA ASN A 95 12.17 6.62 7.38
C ASN A 95 12.73 6.11 6.05
N SER A 96 11.88 5.48 5.22
CA SER A 96 12.24 4.96 3.90
C SER A 96 11.09 5.18 2.91
N PRO A 97 11.06 6.32 2.19
CA PRO A 97 9.95 6.68 1.32
C PRO A 97 9.82 5.71 0.13
N ALA A 98 10.92 5.32 -0.51
CA ALA A 98 10.88 4.37 -1.64
C ALA A 98 10.27 3.02 -1.26
N GLY A 99 10.68 2.45 -0.11
CA GLY A 99 10.15 1.17 0.37
C GLY A 99 8.67 1.27 0.75
N LEU A 100 8.27 2.37 1.40
CA LEU A 100 6.88 2.60 1.77
C LEU A 100 5.99 2.82 0.53
N LEU A 101 6.50 3.50 -0.50
CA LEU A 101 5.76 3.68 -1.75
C LEU A 101 5.41 2.32 -2.38
N VAL A 102 6.33 1.35 -2.37
CA VAL A 102 6.05 0.00 -2.89
C VAL A 102 4.90 -0.67 -2.16
N VAL A 103 4.82 -0.51 -0.84
CA VAL A 103 3.70 -1.01 -0.04
C VAL A 103 2.41 -0.28 -0.41
N LYS A 104 2.44 1.04 -0.57
CA LYS A 104 1.25 1.83 -0.94
C LYS A 104 0.76 1.53 -2.36
N MET A 105 1.66 1.36 -3.33
CA MET A 105 1.31 0.88 -4.66
C MET A 105 0.60 -0.48 -4.61
N ARG A 106 1.06 -1.41 -3.77
CA ARG A 106 0.39 -2.70 -3.57
C ARG A 106 -0.99 -2.54 -2.94
N GLU A 107 -1.14 -1.70 -1.91
CA GLU A 107 -2.45 -1.39 -1.32
C GLU A 107 -3.42 -0.79 -2.36
N MET A 108 -2.92 0.04 -3.29
CA MET A 108 -3.71 0.62 -4.38
C MET A 108 -4.17 -0.44 -5.39
N GLU A 109 -3.29 -1.37 -5.76
CA GLU A 109 -3.61 -2.51 -6.64
C GLU A 109 -4.64 -3.46 -5.99
N GLU A 110 -4.55 -3.67 -4.67
CA GLU A 110 -5.49 -4.48 -3.89
C GLU A 110 -6.81 -3.72 -3.58
N GLY A 111 -6.91 -2.44 -3.95
CA GLY A 111 -8.08 -1.59 -3.67
C GLY A 111 -8.26 -1.23 -2.19
N THR A 112 -7.25 -1.46 -1.35
CA THR A 112 -7.27 -1.15 0.09
C THR A 112 -6.71 0.22 0.43
N PHE A 113 -6.04 0.86 -0.54
CA PHE A 113 -5.57 2.24 -0.41
C PHE A 113 -6.74 3.21 -0.52
N VAL A 114 -6.85 4.04 0.51
CA VAL A 114 -7.78 5.17 0.55
C VAL A 114 -6.97 6.44 0.57
N GLY A 115 -7.26 7.34 -0.37
CA GLY A 115 -6.69 8.68 -0.44
C GLY A 115 -7.09 9.53 0.77
N LYS A 116 -6.88 10.84 0.68
CA LYS A 116 -7.19 11.76 1.77
C LYS A 116 -8.69 11.79 2.07
N VAL A 117 -9.09 11.02 3.09
CA VAL A 117 -10.49 10.90 3.51
C VAL A 117 -10.94 12.24 4.09
N LYS A 118 -12.10 12.73 3.64
CA LYS A 118 -12.78 13.85 4.32
C LYS A 118 -13.05 13.46 5.77
N ALA A 119 -12.51 14.24 6.70
CA ALA A 119 -12.68 14.00 8.13
C ALA A 119 -14.17 13.83 8.48
N ASP A 120 -14.55 12.63 8.92
CA ASP A 120 -15.90 12.37 9.41
C ASP A 120 -16.13 13.17 10.68
N LYS A 121 -17.12 14.07 10.65
CA LYS A 121 -17.47 14.93 11.79
C LYS A 121 -17.77 14.10 13.05
N ASP A 122 -18.37 12.93 12.86
CA ASP A 122 -18.69 11.99 13.93
C ASP A 122 -17.42 11.39 14.55
N LEU A 123 -16.44 11.00 13.72
CA LEU A 123 -15.15 10.51 14.21
C LEU A 123 -14.38 11.61 14.96
N ALA A 124 -14.36 12.83 14.44
CA ALA A 124 -13.74 13.98 15.11
C ALA A 124 -14.40 14.28 16.47
N ALA A 125 -15.72 14.13 16.57
CA ALA A 125 -16.44 14.28 17.84
C ALA A 125 -16.04 13.20 18.86
N ILE A 126 -15.92 11.94 18.41
CA ILE A 126 -15.47 10.81 19.25
C ILE A 126 -14.01 11.02 19.68
N SER A 127 -13.11 11.38 18.76
CA SER A 127 -11.70 11.67 19.07
C SER A 127 -11.57 12.75 20.12
N LYS A 128 -12.35 13.83 20.01
CA LYS A 128 -12.35 14.91 21.01
C LYS A 128 -12.97 14.50 22.34
N LYS A 129 -14.07 13.73 22.33
CA LYS A 129 -14.78 13.26 23.54
C LYS A 129 -13.90 12.33 24.38
N TYR A 130 -13.20 11.40 23.74
CA TYR A 130 -12.35 10.41 24.41
C TYR A 130 -10.87 10.77 24.43
N LYS A 131 -10.47 11.91 23.86
CA LYS A 131 -9.07 12.36 23.74
C LYS A 131 -8.19 11.29 23.07
N LEU A 132 -8.62 10.83 21.90
CA LEU A 132 -7.79 9.97 21.07
C LEU A 132 -6.55 10.72 20.62
N ASP A 133 -5.44 10.01 20.45
CA ASP A 133 -4.24 10.57 19.84
C ASP A 133 -4.37 10.60 18.31
N ASP A 134 -3.57 11.47 17.68
CA ASP A 134 -3.61 11.69 16.23
C ASP A 134 -3.37 10.40 15.43
N GLN A 135 -2.59 9.46 15.97
CA GLN A 135 -2.31 8.19 15.32
C GLN A 135 -3.52 7.26 15.34
N ALA A 136 -4.20 7.14 16.48
CA ALA A 136 -5.41 6.34 16.63
C ALA A 136 -6.55 6.92 15.77
N GLU A 137 -6.72 8.24 15.77
CA GLU A 137 -7.70 8.93 14.92
C GLU A 137 -7.44 8.68 13.44
N SER A 138 -6.20 8.91 12.98
CA SER A 138 -5.83 8.73 11.57
C SER A 138 -6.07 7.29 11.09
N LYS A 139 -5.66 6.29 11.90
CA LYS A 139 -5.85 4.88 11.53
C LYS A 139 -7.31 4.45 11.57
N LEU A 140 -8.11 4.96 12.51
CA LEU A 140 -9.55 4.72 12.52
C LEU A 140 -10.20 5.29 11.27
N ALA A 141 -9.86 6.52 10.89
CA ALA A 141 -10.37 7.16 9.68
C ALA A 141 -10.02 6.33 8.43
N ASP A 142 -8.77 5.90 8.29
CA ASP A 142 -8.30 5.09 7.16
C ASP A 142 -9.09 3.78 6.99
N ILE A 143 -9.39 3.08 8.10
CA ILE A 143 -10.14 1.83 8.04
C ILE A 143 -11.62 2.09 7.76
N LEU A 144 -12.21 3.07 8.43
CA LEU A 144 -13.64 3.40 8.29
C LEU A 144 -13.98 3.90 6.88
N ALA A 145 -13.03 4.56 6.21
CA ALA A 145 -13.21 5.05 4.85
C ALA A 145 -13.26 3.96 3.77
N ARG A 146 -12.87 2.72 4.12
CA ARG A 146 -13.04 1.55 3.23
C ARG A 146 -14.47 1.07 3.14
N TYR A 147 -15.33 1.50 4.06
CA TYR A 147 -16.71 1.05 4.18
C TYR A 147 -17.69 2.09 3.64
N ASP A 148 -18.88 1.62 3.23
CA ASP A 148 -20.01 2.47 2.89
C ASP A 148 -20.51 3.25 4.10
N GLU A 149 -21.23 4.36 3.85
CA GLU A 149 -21.70 5.26 4.90
C GLU A 149 -22.56 4.57 5.97
N ALA A 150 -23.35 3.55 5.59
CA ALA A 150 -24.19 2.81 6.53
C ALA A 150 -23.34 1.96 7.48
N ARG A 151 -22.45 1.11 6.95
CA ARG A 151 -21.55 0.29 7.78
C ARG A 151 -20.59 1.13 8.62
N ARG A 152 -20.11 2.24 8.07
CA ARG A 152 -19.27 3.18 8.80
C ARG A 152 -19.97 3.73 10.05
N LYS A 153 -21.24 4.14 9.93
CA LYS A 153 -22.03 4.63 11.08
C LYS A 153 -22.24 3.55 12.13
N GLU A 154 -22.50 2.31 11.72
CA GLU A 154 -22.61 1.18 12.65
C GLU A 154 -21.31 0.96 13.42
N TYR A 155 -20.16 0.93 12.73
CA TYR A 155 -18.86 0.77 13.37
C TYR A 155 -18.53 1.94 14.30
N LEU A 156 -18.89 3.19 13.97
CA LEU A 156 -18.67 4.33 14.85
C LEU A 156 -19.44 4.18 16.18
N VAL A 157 -20.69 3.73 16.13
CA VAL A 157 -21.50 3.46 17.33
C VAL A 157 -20.90 2.32 18.15
N GLU A 158 -20.41 1.25 17.51
CA GLU A 158 -19.75 0.17 18.23
C GLU A 158 -18.44 0.64 18.87
N VAL A 159 -17.58 1.35 18.14
CA VAL A 159 -16.32 1.90 18.65
C VAL A 159 -16.61 2.78 19.86
N GLU A 160 -17.58 3.68 19.79
CA GLU A 160 -17.94 4.55 20.90
C GLU A 160 -18.28 3.75 22.17
N ARG A 161 -19.10 2.70 22.07
CA ARG A 161 -19.45 1.84 23.22
C ARG A 161 -18.24 1.18 23.86
N HIS A 162 -17.24 0.79 23.07
CA HIS A 162 -15.99 0.21 23.59
C HIS A 162 -15.06 1.26 24.22
N LEU A 163 -15.06 2.49 23.68
CA LEU A 163 -14.29 3.60 24.26
C LEU A 163 -14.89 4.07 25.59
N GLU A 164 -16.21 4.06 25.74
CA GLU A 164 -16.93 4.48 26.96
C GLU A 164 -16.55 3.68 28.21
N VAL A 165 -16.29 2.38 28.04
CA VAL A 165 -15.94 1.46 29.13
C VAL A 165 -14.44 1.40 29.39
N SER A 166 -13.61 1.97 28.51
CA SER A 166 -12.15 1.91 28.61
C SER A 166 -11.59 3.12 29.35
N ASN A 167 -10.53 2.91 30.14
CA ASN A 167 -9.73 3.97 30.75
C ASN A 167 -8.53 4.38 29.87
N ARG A 168 -8.30 3.69 28.75
CA ARG A 168 -7.26 3.97 27.74
C ARG A 168 -7.87 3.90 26.33
N PRO A 169 -8.60 4.95 25.92
CA PRO A 169 -9.38 4.92 24.69
C PRO A 169 -8.52 4.75 23.43
N SER A 170 -7.36 5.42 23.32
CA SER A 170 -6.48 5.23 22.14
C SER A 170 -5.96 3.80 21.99
N ALA A 171 -5.54 3.17 23.09
CA ALA A 171 -5.08 1.78 23.06
C ALA A 171 -6.22 0.84 22.68
N MET A 172 -7.43 1.09 23.19
CA MET A 172 -8.62 0.33 22.82
C MET A 172 -8.94 0.48 21.33
N ALA A 173 -8.96 1.72 20.81
CA ALA A 173 -9.14 1.98 19.38
C ALA A 173 -8.16 1.18 18.53
N MET A 174 -6.86 1.20 18.89
CA MET A 174 -5.81 0.44 18.20
C MET A 174 -6.02 -1.08 18.22
N MET A 175 -6.56 -1.63 19.31
CA MET A 175 -6.93 -3.06 19.38
C MET A 175 -8.13 -3.40 18.49
N LEU A 176 -9.08 -2.46 18.35
CA LEU A 176 -10.27 -2.64 17.51
C LEU A 176 -9.95 -2.50 16.02
N LEU A 177 -8.90 -1.75 15.64
CA LEU A 177 -8.47 -1.59 14.24
C LEU A 177 -8.31 -2.92 13.51
N ARG A 178 -7.77 -3.95 14.17
CA ARG A 178 -7.60 -5.27 13.55
C ARG A 178 -8.95 -5.88 13.16
N LYS A 179 -9.93 -5.83 14.08
CA LYS A 179 -11.28 -6.35 13.83
C LYS A 179 -12.04 -5.53 12.78
N LEU A 180 -11.90 -4.20 12.83
CA LEU A 180 -12.47 -3.30 11.83
C LEU A 180 -11.84 -3.54 10.45
N GLY A 181 -10.55 -3.81 10.37
CA GLY A 181 -9.88 -4.14 9.11
C GLY A 181 -10.36 -5.46 8.51
N ASP A 182 -10.63 -6.46 9.35
CA ASP A 182 -11.14 -7.77 8.94
C ASP A 182 -12.67 -7.78 8.69
N GLY A 183 -13.35 -6.64 8.89
CA GLY A 183 -14.80 -6.51 8.75
C GLY A 183 -15.61 -7.29 9.80
N GLN A 184 -14.98 -7.64 10.93
CA GLN A 184 -15.63 -8.39 12.00
C GLN A 184 -16.42 -7.45 12.94
N PRO A 185 -17.54 -7.91 13.51
CA PRO A 185 -18.25 -7.16 14.54
C PRO A 185 -17.36 -6.98 15.77
N LEU A 186 -17.36 -5.79 16.39
CA LEU A 186 -16.49 -5.51 17.53
C LEU A 186 -16.88 -6.30 18.78
N GLY A 187 -18.13 -6.79 18.81
CA GLY A 187 -18.69 -7.57 19.90
C GLY A 187 -19.16 -6.71 21.05
N ARG A 188 -19.54 -7.34 22.17
CA ARG A 188 -20.03 -6.62 23.34
C ARG A 188 -18.88 -5.90 24.05
N PRO A 189 -19.07 -4.63 24.47
CA PRO A 189 -18.09 -3.93 25.29
C PRO A 189 -17.86 -4.68 26.61
N GLY A 190 -16.62 -4.67 27.08
CA GLY A 190 -16.23 -5.27 28.34
C GLY A 190 -16.85 -4.55 29.55
N PRO A 191 -16.62 -5.06 30.77
CA PRO A 191 -17.07 -4.39 31.99
C PRO A 191 -16.44 -3.00 32.10
N THR A 192 -17.19 -2.04 32.66
CA THR A 192 -16.73 -0.65 32.85
C THR A 192 -15.46 -0.61 33.69
N ALA A 193 -14.36 -0.15 33.10
CA ALA A 193 -13.09 -0.05 33.81
C ALA A 193 -13.12 1.15 34.78
N PRO A 194 -12.50 1.03 35.98
CA PRO A 194 -12.30 2.18 36.86
C PRO A 194 -11.53 3.31 36.15
N GLY A 195 -12.03 4.54 36.23
CA GLY A 195 -11.48 5.71 35.55
C GLY A 195 -11.89 5.89 34.08
N SER A 196 -12.71 4.97 33.54
CA SER A 196 -13.36 5.13 32.23
C SER A 196 -14.34 6.30 32.21
N TYR A 197 -14.81 6.67 31.01
CA TYR A 197 -15.78 7.77 30.85
C TYR A 197 -17.07 7.49 31.63
N LEU A 198 -17.61 6.27 31.54
CA LEU A 198 -18.82 5.87 32.27
C LEU A 198 -18.61 5.80 33.79
N ASP A 199 -17.45 5.35 34.27
CA ASP A 199 -17.14 5.34 35.71
C ASP A 199 -17.12 6.77 36.28
N LYS A 200 -16.48 7.72 35.57
CA LYS A 200 -16.45 9.13 35.96
C LYS A 200 -17.85 9.75 35.98
N LEU A 201 -18.64 9.52 34.93
CA LEU A 201 -20.00 10.03 34.84
C LEU A 201 -20.90 9.48 35.96
N ASN A 202 -20.76 8.20 36.29
CA ASN A 202 -21.51 7.56 37.37
C ASN A 202 -21.12 8.12 38.75
N ARG A 203 -19.82 8.36 39.00
CA ARG A 203 -19.34 9.00 40.24
C ARG A 203 -19.87 10.42 40.39
N GLU A 204 -19.76 11.24 39.35
CA GLU A 204 -20.27 12.61 39.36
C GLU A 204 -21.78 12.68 39.61
N ARG A 205 -22.56 11.72 39.07
CA ARG A 205 -24.01 11.63 39.33
C ARG A 205 -24.30 11.25 40.78
N ASN A 206 -23.57 10.31 41.34
CA ASN A 206 -23.76 9.88 42.72
C ASN A 206 -23.36 10.97 43.72
N ASP A 207 -22.29 11.71 43.45
CA ASP A 207 -21.84 12.82 44.31
C ASP A 207 -22.84 13.99 44.33
N LYS A 208 -23.49 14.28 43.18
CA LYS A 208 -24.54 15.31 43.09
C LYS A 208 -25.86 14.89 43.76
N GLY A 209 -26.15 13.59 43.83
CA GLY A 209 -27.34 13.07 44.51
C GLY A 209 -27.25 13.01 46.04
N GLY A 210 -26.03 12.98 46.59
CA GLY A 210 -25.78 12.79 48.03
C GLY A 210 -25.79 14.05 48.90
N SER A 211 -25.85 15.26 48.33
CA SER A 211 -25.72 16.53 49.09
C SER A 211 -27.04 17.14 49.61
N SER A 212 -28.17 16.41 49.63
CA SER A 212 -29.48 16.96 50.05
C SER A 212 -30.06 16.44 51.37
N SER A 213 -29.37 15.56 52.10
CA SER A 213 -29.87 15.03 53.38
C SER A 213 -28.97 15.43 54.55
N GLY A 214 -29.18 16.62 55.12
CA GLY A 214 -28.41 17.04 56.28
C GLY A 214 -28.71 18.42 56.83
N THR A 215 -29.97 18.75 57.12
CA THR A 215 -30.32 19.73 58.16
C THR A 215 -31.70 19.43 58.69
N THR A 216 -31.77 18.80 59.86
CA THR A 216 -32.93 18.84 60.75
C THR A 216 -32.39 18.90 62.17
#